data_AF-A0A1F8T6F2-F1
#
_entry.id   AF-A0A1F8T6F2-F1
#
_cell.length_a   1.000
_cell.length_b   1.000
_cell.length_c   1.000
_cell.angle_alpha   90.00
_cell.angle_beta   90.00
_cell.angle_gamma   90.00
#
_symmetry.space_group_name_H-M   'P 1'
#
loop_
_entity.id
_entity.type
_entity.pdbx_description
1 polymer ?
#
loop_
_entity_poly.entity_id
_entity_poly.type
_entity_poly.pdbx_seq_one_letter_code
_entity_poly.pdbx_strand_id
1 'polypeptide(L)'
;MAGLLGPISHLTAAGLPVLAAVVLLRSLGPAIPQRRAWGQFLAGLWLTPAGALTLELITLIPTAAILLIGLNSSIDVTALGEMIISPDPLGSREFESVVRQLILQPWVIVIILVYVAIMVPIVEETLKSIAVWPFLRRGLTPAEAFLSGTLAGAGYAMFEALFLTQPGQGWVETMLARVGATFVHVFTAGLSSWGLVEGFRYRRWSKCVLAALAAFAIHGAWNASAVGIGLAVVAEQVGIPEAATGAWPTIAGLGALVLATLGVVSFVGPIFVTRRLTEARAGAVPDALELNPPALPRVPS
;
A
#
# COMPACT_ATOMS: atom_id res chain seq x y z
N MET A 1 12.78 -29.05 -11.56
CA MET A 1 13.77 -28.34 -10.70
C MET A 1 13.09 -27.32 -9.79
N ALA A 2 12.08 -27.72 -9.00
CA ALA A 2 11.44 -26.83 -8.01
C ALA A 2 12.05 -27.09 -6.61
N GLY A 3 13.38 -26.95 -6.51
CA GLY A 3 14.12 -27.15 -5.25
C GLY A 3 14.10 -25.92 -4.33
N LEU A 4 15.02 -25.88 -3.37
CA LEU A 4 15.28 -24.76 -2.43
C LEU A 4 15.38 -23.37 -3.11
N LEU A 5 15.67 -23.32 -4.41
CA LEU A 5 15.78 -22.10 -5.21
C LEU A 5 14.48 -21.28 -5.24
N GLY A 6 13.30 -21.91 -5.22
CA GLY A 6 12.02 -21.19 -5.26
C GLY A 6 11.82 -20.29 -4.04
N PRO A 7 11.80 -20.86 -2.81
CA PRO A 7 11.71 -20.09 -1.58
C PRO A 7 12.82 -19.05 -1.42
N ILE A 8 14.07 -19.39 -1.76
CA ILE A 8 15.20 -18.44 -1.67
C ILE A 8 14.99 -17.27 -2.63
N SER A 9 14.56 -17.52 -3.86
CA SER A 9 14.29 -16.46 -4.84
C SER A 9 13.17 -15.54 -4.38
N HIS A 10 12.11 -16.12 -3.80
CA HIS A 10 10.99 -15.37 -3.25
C HIS A 10 11.40 -14.46 -2.09
N LEU A 11 12.09 -15.02 -1.09
CA LEU A 11 12.63 -14.27 0.05
C LEU A 11 13.58 -13.17 -0.39
N THR A 12 14.43 -13.45 -1.39
CA THR A 12 15.42 -12.50 -1.89
C THR A 12 14.75 -11.36 -2.67
N ALA A 13 13.82 -11.70 -3.57
CA ALA A 13 13.10 -10.71 -4.37
C ALA A 13 12.21 -9.80 -3.52
N ALA A 14 11.57 -10.34 -2.47
CA ALA A 14 10.81 -9.53 -1.51
C ALA A 14 11.72 -8.73 -0.57
N GLY A 15 12.80 -9.34 -0.10
CA GLY A 15 13.63 -8.79 0.96
C GLY A 15 14.64 -7.74 0.53
N LEU A 16 15.23 -7.88 -0.67
CA LEU A 16 16.29 -6.97 -1.13
C LEU A 16 15.83 -5.51 -1.29
N PRO A 17 14.68 -5.21 -1.93
CA PRO A 17 14.21 -3.83 -2.06
C PRO A 17 13.97 -3.17 -0.70
N VAL A 18 13.39 -3.93 0.24
CA VAL A 18 13.13 -3.49 1.61
C VAL A 18 14.44 -3.20 2.35
N LEU A 19 15.41 -4.12 2.29
CA LEU A 19 16.72 -3.94 2.89
C LEU A 19 17.43 -2.71 2.33
N ALA A 20 17.40 -2.53 1.00
CA ALA A 20 18.00 -1.38 0.33
C ALA A 20 17.35 -0.07 0.79
N ALA A 21 16.02 0.01 0.84
CA ALA A 21 15.29 1.18 1.33
C ALA A 21 15.66 1.51 2.79
N VAL A 22 15.65 0.50 3.68
CA VAL A 22 15.96 0.68 5.11
C VAL A 22 17.39 1.14 5.31
N VAL A 23 18.38 0.49 4.68
CA VAL A 23 19.80 0.85 4.81
C VAL A 23 20.05 2.26 4.29
N LEU A 24 19.52 2.59 3.11
CA LEU A 24 19.70 3.89 2.47
C LEU A 24 19.06 5.03 3.28
N LEU A 25 17.80 4.89 3.68
CA LEU A 25 17.10 5.98 4.37
C LEU A 25 17.61 6.17 5.80
N ARG A 26 18.07 5.10 6.46
CA ARG A 26 18.73 5.22 7.78
C ARG A 26 20.12 5.84 7.70
N SER A 27 20.85 5.68 6.60
CA SER A 27 22.17 6.33 6.45
C SER A 27 22.07 7.82 6.13
N LEU A 28 20.96 8.26 5.54
CA LEU A 28 20.68 9.66 5.22
C LEU A 28 19.86 10.39 6.30
N GLY A 29 19.11 9.63 7.10
CA GLY A 29 18.16 10.15 8.07
C GLY A 29 18.77 10.42 9.45
N PRO A 30 17.96 10.96 10.38
CA PRO A 30 18.39 11.16 11.76
C PRO A 30 18.67 9.83 12.47
N ALA A 31 19.61 9.86 13.42
CA ALA A 31 19.83 8.72 14.30
C ALA A 31 18.58 8.45 15.16
N ILE A 32 18.04 7.23 15.05
CA ILE A 32 16.95 6.73 15.89
C ILE A 32 17.40 5.47 16.65
N PRO A 33 16.94 5.25 17.91
CA PRO A 33 17.30 4.07 18.67
C PRO A 33 16.90 2.77 17.95
N GLN A 34 17.78 1.77 17.96
CA GLN A 34 17.57 0.50 17.25
C GLN A 34 16.26 -0.21 17.68
N ARG A 35 15.91 -0.14 18.98
CA ARG A 35 14.65 -0.66 19.50
C ARG A 35 13.42 0.01 18.87
N ARG A 36 13.50 1.33 18.65
CA ARG A 36 12.43 2.11 18.02
C ARG A 36 12.32 1.76 16.53
N ALA A 37 13.46 1.67 15.83
CA ALA A 37 13.50 1.29 14.43
C ALA A 37 12.86 -0.08 14.19
N TRP A 38 13.22 -1.09 15.00
CA TRP A 38 12.60 -2.41 14.93
C TRP A 38 11.12 -2.39 15.30
N GLY A 39 10.73 -1.65 16.33
CA GLY A 39 9.32 -1.53 16.70
C GLY A 39 8.47 -0.94 15.57
N GLN A 40 9.00 0.06 14.85
CA GLN A 40 8.31 0.69 13.72
C GLN A 40 8.22 -0.24 12.52
N PHE A 41 9.32 -0.91 12.18
CA PHE A 41 9.34 -1.92 11.12
C PHE A 41 8.38 -3.08 11.40
N LEU A 42 8.41 -3.64 12.61
CA LEU A 42 7.53 -4.75 13.00
C LEU A 42 6.06 -4.35 13.12
N ALA A 43 5.76 -3.12 13.55
CA ALA A 43 4.40 -2.59 13.50
C ALA A 43 3.91 -2.46 12.05
N GLY A 44 4.78 -2.05 11.13
CA GLY A 44 4.51 -2.07 9.70
C GLY A 44 4.30 -3.46 9.12
N LEU A 45 5.11 -4.44 9.54
CA LEU A 45 5.10 -5.81 9.04
C LEU A 45 3.90 -6.63 9.54
N TRP A 46 3.46 -6.43 10.78
CA TRP A 46 2.46 -7.30 11.42
C TRP A 46 1.19 -6.57 11.85
N LEU A 47 1.33 -5.45 12.56
CA LEU A 47 0.16 -4.74 13.11
C LEU A 47 -0.65 -4.08 11.99
N THR A 48 0.03 -3.47 11.04
CA THR A 48 -0.61 -2.72 9.96
C THR A 48 -1.39 -3.62 9.01
N PRO A 49 -0.84 -4.72 8.46
CA PRO A 49 -1.60 -5.61 7.58
C PRO A 49 -2.77 -6.27 8.30
N ALA A 50 -2.58 -6.73 9.55
CA ALA A 50 -3.66 -7.31 10.33
C ALA A 50 -4.83 -6.32 10.54
N GLY A 51 -4.51 -5.07 10.87
CA GLY A 51 -5.51 -4.00 11.00
C GLY A 51 -6.18 -3.65 9.67
N ALA A 52 -5.39 -3.52 8.60
CA ALA A 52 -5.88 -3.14 7.28
C ALA A 52 -6.82 -4.21 6.72
N LEU A 53 -6.38 -5.48 6.70
CA LEU A 53 -7.20 -6.60 6.26
C LEU A 53 -8.50 -6.71 7.05
N THR A 54 -8.47 -6.47 8.36
CA THR A 54 -9.68 -6.49 9.18
C THR A 54 -10.66 -5.40 8.76
N LEU A 55 -10.18 -4.15 8.63
CA LEU A 55 -11.03 -3.03 8.23
C LEU A 55 -11.53 -3.17 6.79
N GLU A 56 -10.68 -3.63 5.88
CA GLU A 56 -11.03 -3.92 4.50
C GLU A 56 -12.14 -4.96 4.44
N LEU A 57 -12.01 -6.11 5.11
CA LEU A 57 -13.07 -7.12 5.16
C LEU A 57 -14.39 -6.57 5.70
N ILE A 58 -14.36 -5.71 6.73
CA ILE A 58 -15.56 -5.04 7.24
C ILE A 58 -16.18 -4.14 6.17
N THR A 59 -15.36 -3.35 5.46
CA THR A 59 -15.85 -2.46 4.39
C THR A 59 -16.23 -3.20 3.10
N LEU A 60 -15.75 -4.43 2.92
CA LEU A 60 -16.08 -5.28 1.80
C LEU A 60 -17.51 -5.82 1.91
N ILE A 61 -18.03 -6.07 3.12
CA ILE A 61 -19.40 -6.57 3.33
C ILE A 61 -20.46 -5.68 2.66
N PRO A 62 -20.56 -4.36 2.95
CA PRO A 62 -21.53 -3.51 2.27
C PRO A 62 -21.24 -3.38 0.77
N THR A 63 -19.97 -3.37 0.35
CA THR A 63 -19.58 -3.33 -1.07
C THR A 63 -20.08 -4.56 -1.82
N ALA A 64 -19.88 -5.75 -1.25
CA ALA A 64 -20.36 -7.02 -1.79
C ALA A 64 -21.88 -7.07 -1.80
N ALA A 65 -22.56 -6.57 -0.76
CA ALA A 65 -24.02 -6.49 -0.74
C ALA A 65 -24.57 -5.61 -1.88
N ILE A 66 -23.96 -4.45 -2.14
CA ILE A 66 -24.34 -3.57 -3.26
C ILE A 66 -24.14 -4.29 -4.60
N LEU A 67 -23.00 -4.97 -4.78
CA LEU A 67 -22.73 -5.75 -5.99
C LEU A 67 -23.79 -6.83 -6.18
N LEU A 68 -24.06 -7.66 -5.17
CA LEU A 68 -25.03 -8.75 -5.22
C LEU A 68 -26.46 -8.24 -5.53
N ILE A 69 -26.89 -7.15 -4.89
CA ILE A 69 -28.21 -6.56 -5.15
C ILE A 69 -28.28 -6.02 -6.59
N GLY A 70 -27.25 -5.32 -7.05
CA GLY A 70 -27.21 -4.77 -8.41
C GLY A 70 -27.12 -5.85 -9.50
N LEU A 71 -26.50 -6.99 -9.19
CA LEU A 71 -26.32 -8.13 -10.09
C LEU A 71 -27.46 -9.15 -10.03
N ASN A 72 -28.45 -8.95 -9.16
CA ASN A 72 -29.54 -9.90 -8.89
C ASN A 72 -30.33 -10.35 -10.14
N SER A 73 -30.27 -9.59 -11.24
CA SER A 73 -30.86 -9.94 -12.54
C SER A 73 -29.86 -10.31 -13.64
N SER A 74 -28.56 -10.17 -13.37
CA SER A 74 -27.48 -10.30 -14.37
C SER A 74 -26.63 -11.55 -14.20
N ILE A 75 -26.55 -12.08 -12.97
CA ILE A 75 -25.81 -13.30 -12.68
C ILE A 75 -26.76 -14.47 -12.50
N ASP A 76 -26.44 -15.57 -13.18
CA ASP A 76 -27.10 -16.84 -12.96
C ASP A 76 -26.71 -17.42 -11.60
N VAL A 77 -27.65 -17.38 -10.65
CA VAL A 77 -27.45 -17.89 -9.29
C VAL A 77 -27.22 -19.40 -9.30
N THR A 78 -27.70 -20.12 -10.32
CA THR A 78 -27.42 -21.55 -10.47
C THR A 78 -25.96 -21.79 -10.84
N ALA A 79 -25.40 -20.99 -11.76
CA ALA A 79 -23.98 -21.03 -12.11
C ALA A 79 -23.06 -20.69 -10.91
N LEU A 80 -23.47 -19.75 -10.05
CA LEU A 80 -22.77 -19.49 -8.79
C LEU A 80 -22.80 -20.71 -7.84
N GLY A 81 -23.96 -21.37 -7.74
CA GLY A 81 -24.11 -22.58 -6.92
C GLY A 81 -23.23 -23.73 -7.44
N GLU A 82 -23.22 -23.95 -8.75
CA GLU A 82 -22.41 -24.98 -9.42
C GLU A 82 -20.91 -24.72 -9.30
N MET A 83 -20.49 -23.46 -9.38
CA MET A 83 -19.10 -23.06 -9.15
C MET A 83 -18.64 -23.41 -7.73
N ILE A 84 -19.45 -23.10 -6.71
CA ILE A 84 -19.10 -23.33 -5.29
C ILE A 84 -18.90 -24.81 -4.97
N ILE A 85 -19.71 -25.69 -5.58
CA ILE A 85 -19.65 -27.14 -5.34
C ILE A 85 -18.67 -27.87 -6.26
N SER A 86 -18.09 -27.17 -7.24
CA SER A 86 -17.15 -27.78 -8.16
C SER A 86 -15.82 -28.15 -7.46
N PRO A 87 -15.16 -29.26 -7.86
CA PRO A 87 -13.87 -29.65 -7.28
C PRO A 87 -12.74 -28.66 -7.56
N ASP A 88 -12.86 -27.88 -8.64
CA ASP A 88 -11.96 -26.78 -8.99
C ASP A 88 -12.77 -25.53 -9.39
N PRO A 89 -13.23 -24.73 -8.41
CA PRO A 89 -14.06 -23.55 -8.65
C PRO A 89 -13.40 -22.53 -9.56
N LEU A 90 -12.09 -22.31 -9.41
CA LEU A 90 -11.36 -21.25 -10.12
C LEU A 90 -11.01 -21.64 -11.57
N GLY A 91 -10.92 -22.94 -11.86
CA GLY A 91 -10.73 -23.46 -13.23
C GLY A 91 -12.02 -23.81 -13.97
N SER A 92 -13.19 -23.56 -13.36
CA SER A 92 -14.49 -23.95 -13.93
C SER A 92 -14.95 -23.00 -15.05
N ARG A 93 -15.68 -23.53 -16.04
CA ARG A 93 -16.29 -22.69 -17.10
C ARG A 93 -17.34 -21.74 -16.54
N GLU A 94 -17.96 -22.15 -15.45
CA GLU A 94 -18.93 -21.38 -14.68
C GLU A 94 -18.26 -20.15 -14.05
N PHE A 95 -17.04 -20.29 -13.51
CA PHE A 95 -16.23 -19.16 -13.04
C PHE A 95 -15.88 -18.18 -14.16
N GLU A 96 -15.37 -18.68 -15.30
CA GLU A 96 -15.08 -17.83 -16.46
C GLU A 96 -16.32 -17.06 -16.93
N SER A 97 -17.49 -17.73 -16.98
CA SER A 97 -18.76 -17.11 -17.34
C SER A 97 -19.17 -15.99 -16.38
N VAL A 98 -19.09 -16.23 -15.07
CA VAL A 98 -19.41 -15.22 -14.04
C VAL A 98 -18.43 -14.05 -14.10
N VAL A 99 -17.13 -14.31 -14.20
CA VAL A 99 -16.10 -13.26 -14.32
C VAL A 99 -16.32 -12.42 -15.57
N ARG A 100 -16.64 -13.06 -16.70
CA ARG A 100 -16.97 -12.37 -17.95
C ARG A 100 -18.20 -11.48 -17.79
N GLN A 101 -19.26 -11.96 -17.16
CA GLN A 101 -20.47 -11.17 -16.90
C GLN A 101 -20.16 -9.95 -16.01
N LEU A 102 -19.34 -10.12 -14.97
CA LEU A 102 -18.93 -9.03 -14.07
C LEU A 102 -18.12 -7.96 -14.80
N ILE A 103 -17.13 -8.39 -15.58
CA ILE A 103 -16.23 -7.50 -16.33
C ILE A 103 -16.99 -6.65 -17.36
N LEU A 104 -18.01 -7.22 -18.00
CA LEU A 104 -18.80 -6.50 -19.01
C LEU A 104 -19.73 -5.42 -18.42
N GLN A 105 -19.78 -5.27 -17.09
CA GLN A 105 -20.57 -4.25 -16.40
C GLN A 105 -19.68 -3.06 -15.99
N PRO A 106 -19.77 -1.89 -16.66
CA PRO A 106 -18.91 -0.74 -16.34
C PRO A 106 -19.03 -0.26 -14.89
N TRP A 107 -20.23 -0.34 -14.32
CA TRP A 107 -20.49 0.06 -12.94
C TRP A 107 -19.82 -0.87 -11.92
N VAL A 108 -19.66 -2.17 -12.23
CA VAL A 108 -18.90 -3.11 -11.39
C VAL A 108 -17.43 -2.71 -11.36
N ILE A 109 -16.86 -2.38 -12.52
CA ILE A 109 -15.48 -1.89 -12.62
C ILE A 109 -15.30 -0.60 -11.80
N VAL A 110 -16.25 0.32 -11.86
CA VAL A 110 -16.21 1.56 -11.05
C VAL A 110 -16.22 1.25 -9.55
N ILE A 111 -17.08 0.33 -9.09
CA ILE A 111 -17.11 -0.07 -7.67
C ILE A 111 -15.79 -0.72 -7.24
N ILE A 112 -15.23 -1.62 -8.06
CA ILE A 112 -13.93 -2.25 -7.80
C ILE A 112 -12.84 -1.18 -7.70
N LEU A 113 -12.80 -0.24 -8.64
CA LEU A 113 -11.82 0.86 -8.62
C LEU A 113 -11.98 1.77 -7.41
N VAL A 114 -13.21 2.18 -7.06
CA VAL A 114 -13.46 2.99 -5.86
C VAL A 114 -13.00 2.24 -4.60
N TYR A 115 -13.28 0.95 -4.52
CA TYR A 115 -12.85 0.16 -3.37
C TYR A 115 -11.32 0.02 -3.31
N VAL A 116 -10.69 -0.49 -4.37
CA VAL A 116 -9.26 -0.85 -4.39
C VAL A 116 -8.34 0.37 -4.51
N ALA A 117 -8.76 1.43 -5.22
CA ALA A 117 -7.93 2.61 -5.45
C ALA A 117 -8.24 3.80 -4.53
N ILE A 118 -9.32 3.75 -3.75
CA ILE A 118 -9.66 4.83 -2.81
C ILE A 118 -9.81 4.29 -1.39
N MET A 119 -10.75 3.36 -1.16
CA MET A 119 -11.03 2.86 0.20
C MET A 119 -9.81 2.15 0.81
N VAL A 120 -9.23 1.18 0.10
CA VAL A 120 -8.05 0.43 0.55
C VAL A 120 -6.87 1.37 0.87
N PRO A 121 -6.42 2.27 -0.02
CA PRO A 121 -5.36 3.22 0.30
C PRO A 121 -5.65 4.11 1.51
N ILE A 122 -6.90 4.57 1.70
CA ILE A 122 -7.25 5.37 2.88
C ILE A 122 -7.04 4.55 4.17
N VAL A 123 -7.54 3.31 4.19
CA VAL A 123 -7.40 2.40 5.34
C VAL A 123 -5.92 2.11 5.61
N GLU A 124 -5.20 1.64 4.60
CA GLU A 124 -3.82 1.23 4.75
C GLU A 124 -2.90 2.37 5.13
N GLU A 125 -2.94 3.50 4.42
CA GLU A 125 -2.02 4.63 4.67
C GLU A 125 -2.30 5.29 6.03
N THR A 126 -3.56 5.27 6.48
CA THR A 126 -3.90 5.70 7.84
C THR A 126 -3.28 4.77 8.88
N LEU A 127 -3.40 3.45 8.70
CA LEU A 127 -2.87 2.47 9.64
C LEU A 127 -1.35 2.36 9.61
N LYS A 128 -0.69 2.52 8.45
CA LYS A 128 0.79 2.53 8.34
C LYS A 128 1.42 3.57 9.26
N SER A 129 0.71 4.66 9.52
CA SER A 129 1.16 5.72 10.42
C SER A 129 1.07 5.36 11.92
N ILE A 130 0.45 4.23 12.30
CA ILE A 130 0.27 3.82 13.70
C ILE A 130 1.60 3.71 14.45
N ALA A 131 2.69 3.41 13.73
CA ALA A 131 4.04 3.33 14.27
C ALA A 131 4.53 4.65 14.91
N VAL A 132 3.96 5.80 14.53
CA VAL A 132 4.29 7.11 15.13
C VAL A 132 3.26 7.60 16.15
N TRP A 133 2.07 6.99 16.23
CA TRP A 133 0.98 7.43 17.12
C TRP A 133 1.39 7.53 18.60
N PRO A 134 2.12 6.54 19.18
CA PRO A 134 2.56 6.61 20.58
C PRO A 134 3.51 7.78 20.88
N PHE A 135 4.01 8.45 19.85
CA PHE A 135 5.01 9.50 19.92
C PHE A 135 4.53 10.87 19.42
N LEU A 136 3.28 10.98 18.93
CA LEU A 136 2.74 12.25 18.43
C LEU A 136 2.82 13.39 19.47
N ARG A 137 2.81 13.05 20.76
CA ARG A 137 2.96 13.99 21.88
C ARG A 137 4.31 13.89 22.61
N ARG A 138 5.22 13.02 22.19
CA ARG A 138 6.50 12.71 22.87
C ARG A 138 7.75 13.20 22.12
N GLY A 139 7.60 14.21 21.27
CA GLY A 139 8.74 14.97 20.77
C GLY A 139 9.46 14.42 19.53
N LEU A 140 8.83 13.59 18.67
CA LEU A 140 9.42 13.25 17.37
C LEU A 140 9.60 14.51 16.50
N THR A 141 10.81 14.72 16.00
CA THR A 141 11.08 15.71 14.96
C THR A 141 10.41 15.28 13.64
N PRO A 142 10.14 16.21 12.71
CA PRO A 142 9.60 15.86 11.40
C PRO A 142 10.47 14.84 10.64
N ALA A 143 11.80 14.96 10.74
CA ALA A 143 12.76 14.03 10.13
C ALA A 143 12.65 12.62 10.74
N GLU A 144 12.58 12.51 12.08
CA GLU A 144 12.40 11.22 12.73
C GLU A 144 11.04 10.61 12.42
N ALA A 145 9.98 11.42 12.33
CA ALA A 145 8.64 10.97 11.99
C ALA A 145 8.58 10.40 10.56
N PHE A 146 9.20 11.10 9.61
CA PHE A 146 9.34 10.62 8.23
C PHE A 146 10.08 9.28 8.20
N LEU A 147 11.27 9.21 8.81
CA LEU A 147 12.07 7.98 8.86
C LEU A 147 11.29 6.84 9.55
N SER A 148 10.58 7.14 10.64
CA SER A 148 9.73 6.17 11.34
C SER A 148 8.64 5.59 10.45
N GLY A 149 7.98 6.46 9.67
CA GLY A 149 6.99 6.06 8.68
C GLY A 149 7.60 5.21 7.57
N THR A 150 8.78 5.60 7.05
CA THR A 150 9.46 4.81 6.01
C THR A 150 9.82 3.40 6.46
N LEU A 151 10.17 3.22 7.75
CA LEU A 151 10.44 1.89 8.32
C LEU A 151 9.16 1.06 8.45
N ALA A 152 8.06 1.67 8.87
CA ALA A 152 6.76 0.99 8.91
C ALA A 152 6.28 0.61 7.49
N GLY A 153 6.40 1.52 6.52
CA GLY A 153 6.10 1.24 5.11
C GLY A 153 6.97 0.13 4.53
N ALA A 154 8.26 0.09 4.89
CA ALA A 154 9.17 -0.99 4.51
C ALA A 154 8.74 -2.36 5.08
N GLY A 155 8.28 -2.39 6.33
CA GLY A 155 7.70 -3.57 6.95
C GLY A 155 6.42 -4.03 6.24
N TYR A 156 5.52 -3.09 5.93
CA TYR A 156 4.28 -3.38 5.20
C TYR A 156 4.55 -3.95 3.81
N ALA A 157 5.45 -3.31 3.05
CA ALA A 157 5.85 -3.79 1.74
C ALA A 157 6.45 -5.20 1.77
N MET A 158 7.23 -5.51 2.80
CA MET A 158 7.76 -6.86 3.01
C MET A 158 6.63 -7.87 3.21
N PHE A 159 5.62 -7.54 4.02
CA PHE A 159 4.45 -8.40 4.22
C PHE A 159 3.78 -8.72 2.88
N GLU A 160 3.47 -7.70 2.10
CA GLU A 160 2.78 -7.91 0.82
C GLU A 160 3.61 -8.71 -0.17
N ALA A 161 4.89 -8.39 -0.31
CA ALA A 161 5.77 -9.06 -1.25
C ALA A 161 5.92 -10.56 -0.89
N LEU A 162 5.94 -10.91 0.40
CA LEU A 162 6.06 -12.28 0.89
C LEU A 162 4.75 -13.08 0.89
N PHE A 163 3.63 -12.45 1.25
CA PHE A 163 2.40 -13.19 1.58
C PHE A 163 1.28 -12.98 0.57
N LEU A 164 1.29 -11.89 -0.21
CA LEU A 164 0.24 -11.60 -1.18
C LEU A 164 0.67 -11.88 -2.63
N THR A 165 1.93 -12.25 -2.86
CA THR A 165 2.40 -12.66 -4.19
C THR A 165 2.24 -14.16 -4.37
N GLN A 166 1.46 -14.57 -5.39
CA GLN A 166 1.25 -15.98 -5.69
C GLN A 166 2.40 -16.55 -6.54
N PRO A 167 2.96 -17.73 -6.20
CA PRO A 167 3.88 -18.46 -7.07
C PRO A 167 3.17 -18.92 -8.36
N GLY A 168 3.84 -18.84 -9.51
CA GLY A 168 3.27 -19.33 -10.77
C GLY A 168 3.81 -18.62 -12.02
N GLN A 169 3.11 -18.81 -13.14
CA GLN A 169 3.33 -17.99 -14.34
C GLN A 169 3.07 -16.51 -13.99
N GLY A 170 3.92 -15.60 -14.45
CA GLY A 170 3.82 -14.18 -14.11
C GLY A 170 4.50 -13.78 -12.79
N TRP A 171 5.16 -14.72 -12.09
CA TRP A 171 5.81 -14.43 -10.81
C TRP A 171 6.93 -13.37 -10.94
N VAL A 172 7.72 -13.43 -12.02
CA VAL A 172 8.84 -12.49 -12.22
C VAL A 172 8.31 -11.07 -12.39
N GLU A 173 7.30 -10.90 -13.25
CA GLU A 173 6.63 -9.64 -13.53
C GLU A 173 5.97 -9.08 -12.27
N THR A 174 5.32 -9.95 -11.49
CA THR A 174 4.71 -9.57 -10.21
C THR A 174 5.76 -9.11 -9.21
N MET A 175 6.89 -9.84 -9.07
CA MET A 175 7.96 -9.44 -8.17
C MET A 175 8.64 -8.14 -8.61
N LEU A 176 8.81 -7.92 -9.91
CA LEU A 176 9.30 -6.65 -10.45
C LEU A 176 8.36 -5.48 -10.10
N ALA A 177 7.05 -5.67 -10.25
CA ALA A 177 6.06 -4.68 -9.81
C ALA A 177 6.16 -4.44 -8.28
N ARG A 178 6.36 -5.50 -7.48
CA ARG A 178 6.51 -5.38 -6.02
C ARG A 178 7.75 -4.59 -5.59
N VAL A 179 8.81 -4.52 -6.41
CA VAL A 179 9.94 -3.60 -6.17
C VAL A 179 9.44 -2.15 -6.17
N GLY A 180 8.67 -1.76 -7.18
CA GLY A 180 8.08 -0.41 -7.24
C GLY A 180 7.09 -0.15 -6.11
N ALA A 181 6.22 -1.13 -5.80
CA ALA A 181 5.27 -1.04 -4.69
C ALA A 181 5.98 -0.83 -3.35
N THR A 182 7.12 -1.51 -3.14
CA THR A 182 7.94 -1.34 -1.93
C THR A 182 8.30 0.11 -1.70
N PHE A 183 8.80 0.79 -2.74
CA PHE A 183 9.18 2.19 -2.62
C PHE A 183 7.96 3.11 -2.47
N VAL A 184 6.83 2.79 -3.11
CA VAL A 184 5.55 3.49 -2.88
C VAL A 184 5.18 3.45 -1.40
N HIS A 185 5.08 2.27 -0.79
CA HIS A 185 4.69 2.16 0.63
C HIS A 185 5.68 2.82 1.57
N VAL A 186 6.98 2.70 1.30
CA VAL A 186 8.03 3.41 2.05
C VAL A 186 7.79 4.91 1.99
N PHE A 187 7.51 5.45 0.81
CA PHE A 187 7.35 6.88 0.62
C PHE A 187 6.04 7.41 1.22
N THR A 188 4.91 6.75 0.94
CA THR A 188 3.59 7.17 1.41
C THR A 188 3.47 7.06 2.94
N ALA A 189 3.99 5.99 3.55
CA ALA A 189 4.02 5.86 5.01
C ALA A 189 4.91 6.94 5.67
N GLY A 190 6.03 7.29 5.02
CA GLY A 190 6.88 8.40 5.41
C GLY A 190 6.14 9.74 5.38
N LEU A 191 5.46 10.05 4.27
CA LEU A 191 4.66 11.28 4.10
C LEU A 191 3.55 11.37 5.16
N SER A 192 2.76 10.31 5.32
CA SER A 192 1.67 10.25 6.31
C SER A 192 2.18 10.49 7.73
N SER A 193 3.29 9.84 8.10
CA SER A 193 3.88 9.98 9.44
C SER A 193 4.46 11.37 9.68
N TRP A 194 5.12 11.96 8.68
CA TRP A 194 5.58 13.35 8.72
C TRP A 194 4.41 14.33 8.86
N GLY A 195 3.38 14.16 8.04
CA GLY A 195 2.18 15.00 8.05
C GLY A 195 1.48 15.00 9.41
N LEU A 196 1.32 13.83 10.03
CA LEU A 196 0.73 13.72 11.37
C LEU A 196 1.53 14.52 12.41
N VAL A 197 2.86 14.45 12.39
CA VAL A 197 3.68 15.22 13.34
C VAL A 197 3.57 16.73 13.06
N GLU A 198 3.57 17.17 11.80
CA GLU A 198 3.34 18.59 11.47
C GLU A 198 1.98 19.09 11.99
N GLY A 199 0.92 18.29 11.85
CA GLY A 199 -0.42 18.64 12.34
C GLY A 199 -0.56 18.62 13.87
N PHE A 200 -0.21 17.49 14.50
CA PHE A 200 -0.45 17.29 15.93
C PHE A 200 0.54 18.03 16.83
N ARG A 201 1.83 18.10 16.45
CA ARG A 201 2.86 18.77 17.26
C ARG A 201 3.00 20.25 16.90
N TYR A 202 3.08 20.56 15.60
CA TYR A 202 3.37 21.91 15.13
C TYR A 202 2.13 22.70 14.71
N ARG A 203 0.92 22.13 14.90
CA ARG A 203 -0.39 22.75 14.54
C ARG A 203 -0.53 23.10 13.05
N ARG A 204 0.32 22.54 12.19
CA ARG A 204 0.34 22.78 10.73
C ARG A 204 -0.57 21.78 10.01
N TRP A 205 -1.86 21.87 10.29
CA TRP A 205 -2.87 20.94 9.77
C TRP A 205 -2.95 20.89 8.24
N SER A 206 -2.63 21.99 7.56
CA SER A 206 -2.54 22.02 6.10
C SER A 206 -1.52 21.01 5.57
N LYS A 207 -0.34 20.91 6.19
CA LYS A 207 0.67 19.91 5.82
C LYS A 207 0.21 18.49 6.13
N CYS A 208 -0.49 18.29 7.25
CA CYS A 208 -1.06 16.98 7.61
C CYS A 208 -2.05 16.50 6.53
N VAL A 209 -3.00 17.34 6.15
CA VAL A 209 -4.01 17.02 5.14
C VAL A 209 -3.36 16.82 3.77
N LEU A 210 -2.46 17.71 3.34
CA LEU A 210 -1.77 17.58 2.06
C LEU A 210 -0.91 16.33 1.98
N ALA A 211 -0.22 15.96 3.07
CA ALA A 211 0.57 14.73 3.12
C ALA A 211 -0.31 13.47 3.03
N ALA A 212 -1.45 13.46 3.74
CA ALA A 212 -2.41 12.36 3.65
C ALA A 212 -3.00 12.23 2.23
N LEU A 213 -3.44 13.34 1.64
CA LEU A 213 -3.97 13.35 0.26
C LEU A 213 -2.91 12.91 -0.75
N ALA A 214 -1.66 13.34 -0.59
CA ALA A 214 -0.56 12.89 -1.44
C ALA A 214 -0.31 11.38 -1.29
N ALA A 215 -0.29 10.86 -0.05
CA ALA A 215 -0.14 9.43 0.21
C ALA A 215 -1.28 8.61 -0.42
N PHE A 216 -2.53 9.02 -0.22
CA PHE A 216 -3.71 8.38 -0.79
C PHE A 216 -3.70 8.44 -2.32
N ALA A 217 -3.31 9.57 -2.91
CA ALA A 217 -3.25 9.73 -4.36
C ALA A 217 -2.15 8.86 -5.00
N ILE A 218 -0.95 8.81 -4.41
CA ILE A 218 0.15 7.98 -4.91
C ILE A 218 -0.21 6.51 -4.83
N HIS A 219 -0.68 6.05 -3.67
CA HIS A 219 -1.02 4.65 -3.47
C HIS A 219 -2.29 4.26 -4.25
N GLY A 220 -3.30 5.12 -4.27
CA GLY A 220 -4.51 4.93 -5.08
C GLY A 220 -4.21 4.85 -6.59
N ALA A 221 -3.32 5.71 -7.11
CA ALA A 221 -2.90 5.64 -8.51
C ALA A 221 -2.13 4.35 -8.82
N TRP A 222 -1.30 3.87 -7.88
CA TRP A 222 -0.65 2.56 -7.98
C TRP A 222 -1.68 1.44 -8.09
N ASN A 223 -2.65 1.41 -7.17
CA ASN A 223 -3.70 0.39 -7.13
C ASN A 223 -4.61 0.43 -8.35
N ALA A 224 -5.06 1.61 -8.79
CA ALA A 224 -5.87 1.76 -10.00
C ALA A 224 -5.15 1.22 -11.24
N SER A 225 -3.84 1.50 -11.34
CA SER A 225 -3.02 1.03 -12.47
C SER A 225 -2.84 -0.49 -12.44
N ALA A 226 -2.57 -1.06 -11.27
CA ALA A 226 -2.44 -2.51 -11.09
C ALA A 226 -3.77 -3.23 -11.41
N VAL A 227 -4.90 -2.70 -10.93
CA VAL A 227 -6.24 -3.23 -11.25
C VAL A 227 -6.53 -3.12 -12.73
N GLY A 228 -6.22 -1.99 -13.37
CA GLY A 228 -6.44 -1.81 -14.81
C GLY A 228 -5.67 -2.83 -15.66
N ILE A 229 -4.41 -3.08 -15.32
CA ILE A 229 -3.58 -4.12 -15.96
C ILE A 229 -4.17 -5.51 -15.68
N GLY A 230 -4.53 -5.79 -14.43
CA GLY A 230 -5.10 -7.08 -14.02
C GLY A 230 -6.41 -7.39 -14.74
N LEU A 231 -7.30 -6.41 -14.86
CA LEU A 231 -8.52 -6.53 -15.65
C LEU A 231 -8.18 -6.87 -17.10
N ALA A 232 -7.27 -6.14 -17.75
CA ALA A 232 -6.86 -6.43 -19.13
C ALA A 232 -6.44 -7.90 -19.34
N VAL A 233 -5.63 -8.44 -18.42
CA VAL A 233 -5.21 -9.85 -18.43
C VAL A 233 -6.40 -10.80 -18.24
N VAL A 234 -7.28 -10.52 -17.25
CA VAL A 234 -8.42 -11.39 -16.97
C VAL A 234 -9.42 -11.43 -18.14
N ALA A 235 -9.67 -10.31 -18.81
CA ALA A 235 -10.54 -10.31 -20.00
C ALA A 235 -10.01 -11.18 -21.13
N GLU A 236 -8.70 -11.16 -21.37
CA GLU A 236 -8.05 -12.04 -22.34
C GLU A 236 -8.22 -13.51 -21.94
N GLN A 237 -7.98 -13.83 -20.66
CA GLN A 237 -8.10 -15.18 -20.11
C GLN A 237 -9.52 -15.76 -20.24
N VAL A 238 -10.56 -14.95 -19.98
CA VAL A 238 -11.97 -15.40 -20.09
C VAL A 238 -12.55 -15.23 -21.50
N GLY A 239 -11.70 -15.02 -22.51
CA GLY A 239 -12.08 -15.04 -23.93
C GLY A 239 -12.96 -13.88 -24.38
N ILE A 240 -12.84 -12.70 -23.77
CA ILE A 240 -13.51 -11.49 -24.26
C ILE A 240 -12.78 -11.04 -25.54
N PRO A 241 -13.46 -10.98 -26.71
CA PRO A 241 -12.80 -10.59 -27.96
C PRO A 241 -12.15 -9.22 -27.86
N GLU A 242 -10.99 -9.03 -28.47
CA GLU A 242 -10.26 -7.74 -28.44
C GLU A 242 -11.11 -6.56 -28.96
N ALA A 243 -11.94 -6.82 -29.97
CA ALA A 243 -12.91 -5.84 -30.48
C ALA A 243 -13.95 -5.40 -29.42
N ALA A 244 -14.25 -6.24 -28.42
CA ALA A 244 -15.14 -5.97 -27.31
C ALA A 244 -14.42 -5.43 -26.06
N THR A 245 -13.09 -5.63 -25.94
CA THR A 245 -12.30 -5.03 -24.86
C THR A 245 -11.95 -3.57 -25.13
N GLY A 246 -11.98 -3.11 -26.39
CA GLY A 246 -11.92 -1.68 -26.71
C GLY A 246 -10.68 -0.97 -26.15
N ALA A 247 -10.84 -0.17 -25.09
CA ALA A 247 -9.77 0.65 -24.49
C ALA A 247 -8.78 -0.13 -23.58
N TRP A 248 -9.01 -1.41 -23.32
CA TRP A 248 -8.30 -2.16 -22.27
C TRP A 248 -6.78 -2.29 -22.51
N PRO A 249 -6.27 -2.59 -23.74
CA PRO A 249 -4.83 -2.59 -23.98
C PRO A 249 -4.19 -1.22 -23.74
N THR A 250 -4.89 -0.14 -24.06
CA THR A 250 -4.43 1.24 -23.80
C THR A 250 -4.39 1.52 -22.31
N ILE A 251 -5.41 1.11 -21.55
CA ILE A 251 -5.46 1.23 -20.09
C ILE A 251 -4.31 0.45 -19.45
N ALA A 252 -4.04 -0.78 -19.91
CA ALA A 252 -2.92 -1.58 -19.40
C ALA A 252 -1.56 -0.92 -19.69
N GLY A 253 -1.36 -0.42 -20.92
CA GLY A 253 -0.13 0.29 -21.29
C GLY A 253 0.09 1.57 -20.49
N LEU A 254 -0.95 2.39 -20.31
CA LEU A 254 -0.90 3.59 -19.48
C LEU A 254 -0.69 3.23 -18.00
N GLY A 255 -1.34 2.18 -17.50
CA GLY A 255 -1.14 1.67 -16.15
C GLY A 255 0.30 1.28 -15.91
N ALA A 256 0.92 0.54 -16.84
CA ALA A 256 2.32 0.14 -16.72
C ALA A 256 3.27 1.35 -16.69
N LEU A 257 3.00 2.38 -17.52
CA LEU A 257 3.76 3.62 -17.49
C LEU A 257 3.61 4.37 -16.15
N VAL A 258 2.39 4.42 -15.61
CA VAL A 258 2.12 5.04 -14.29
C VAL A 258 2.84 4.27 -13.19
N LEU A 259 2.77 2.94 -13.17
CA LEU A 259 3.50 2.12 -12.19
C LEU A 259 5.02 2.35 -12.27
N ALA A 260 5.59 2.36 -13.47
CA ALA A 260 7.02 2.63 -13.66
C ALA A 260 7.40 4.04 -13.15
N THR A 261 6.58 5.05 -13.48
CA THR A 261 6.80 6.44 -13.06
C THR A 261 6.68 6.57 -11.54
N LEU A 262 5.64 6.01 -10.93
CA LEU A 262 5.44 6.04 -9.48
C LEU A 262 6.53 5.26 -8.75
N GLY A 263 7.03 4.15 -9.31
CA GLY A 263 8.15 3.40 -8.76
C GLY A 263 9.42 4.25 -8.70
N VAL A 264 9.76 4.97 -9.79
CA VAL A 264 10.92 5.87 -9.82
C VAL A 264 10.73 7.07 -8.88
N VAL A 265 9.56 7.73 -8.93
CA VAL A 265 9.25 8.86 -8.05
C VAL A 265 9.32 8.45 -6.59
N SER A 266 8.79 7.27 -6.25
CA SER A 266 8.79 6.78 -4.86
C SER A 266 10.12 6.19 -4.42
N PHE A 267 11.02 5.85 -5.35
CA PHE A 267 12.42 5.55 -5.04
C PHE A 267 13.19 6.82 -4.69
N VAL A 268 13.08 7.86 -5.52
CA VAL A 268 13.82 9.12 -5.36
C VAL A 268 13.24 10.03 -4.27
N GLY A 269 11.92 10.09 -4.17
CA GLY A 269 11.16 10.94 -3.24
C GLY A 269 11.61 10.84 -1.79
N PRO A 270 11.62 9.65 -1.15
CA PRO A 270 12.01 9.51 0.24
C PRO A 270 13.49 9.83 0.50
N ILE A 271 14.37 9.66 -0.50
CA ILE A 271 15.78 10.07 -0.42
C ILE A 271 15.86 11.59 -0.32
N PHE A 272 15.17 12.29 -1.23
CA PHE A 272 15.13 13.75 -1.27
C PHE A 272 14.52 14.34 0.00
N VAL A 273 13.36 13.81 0.43
CA VAL A 273 12.67 14.29 1.63
C VAL A 273 13.50 14.04 2.89
N THR A 274 14.11 12.86 3.02
CA THR A 274 15.00 12.56 4.15
C THR A 274 16.15 13.55 4.25
N ARG A 275 16.89 13.79 3.15
CA ARG A 275 18.00 14.74 3.12
C ARG A 275 17.56 16.15 3.53
N ARG A 276 16.48 16.64 2.91
CA ARG A 276 15.94 17.97 3.18
C ARG A 276 15.54 18.15 4.65
N LEU A 277 14.90 17.14 5.24
CA LEU A 277 14.48 17.19 6.64
C LEU A 277 15.66 17.08 7.61
N THR A 278 16.68 16.29 7.28
CA THR A 278 17.92 16.19 8.08
C THR A 278 18.72 17.50 8.04
N GLU A 279 18.87 18.11 6.87
CA GLU A 279 19.56 19.41 6.70
C GLU A 279 18.84 20.54 7.44
N ALA A 280 17.51 20.62 7.31
CA ALA A 280 16.71 21.60 8.02
C ALA A 280 16.83 21.49 9.55
N ARG A 281 17.03 20.28 10.07
CA ARG A 281 17.31 20.04 11.49
C ARG A 281 18.72 20.49 11.87
N ALA A 282 19.73 20.20 11.06
CA ALA A 282 21.12 20.59 11.34
C ALA A 282 21.32 22.11 11.33
N GLY A 283 20.55 22.83 10.51
CA GLY A 283 20.57 24.30 10.46
C GLY A 283 19.70 25.00 11.51
N ALA A 284 18.85 24.27 12.24
CA ALA A 284 18.02 24.85 13.29
C ALA A 284 18.83 24.97 14.60
N VAL A 285 18.95 26.18 15.15
CA VAL A 285 19.38 26.38 16.54
C VAL A 285 18.34 25.68 17.44
N PRO A 286 18.75 24.85 18.42
CA PRO A 286 17.80 24.14 19.27
C PRO A 286 16.82 25.13 19.90
N ASP A 287 15.53 24.92 19.65
CA ASP A 287 14.49 25.79 20.17
C ASP A 287 14.48 25.71 21.71
N ALA A 288 14.16 26.80 22.41
CA ALA A 288 14.16 26.81 23.89
C ALA A 288 13.23 25.74 24.50
N LEU A 289 12.24 25.27 23.73
CA LEU A 289 11.36 24.15 24.04
C LEU A 289 12.03 22.76 24.00
N GLU A 290 13.12 22.59 23.24
CA GLU A 290 13.95 21.37 23.29
C GLU A 290 14.85 21.35 24.53
N LEU A 291 15.26 22.53 25.02
CA LEU A 291 16.07 22.68 26.24
C LEU A 291 15.24 22.60 27.52
N ASN A 292 13.95 22.95 27.46
CA ASN A 292 13.03 22.92 28.60
C ASN A 292 11.66 22.34 28.18
N PRO A 293 11.51 21.00 28.14
CA PRO A 293 10.20 20.41 27.90
C PRO A 293 9.23 20.81 29.04
N PRO A 294 7.97 21.16 28.73
CA PRO A 294 6.99 21.48 29.76
C PRO A 294 6.86 20.30 30.73
N ALA A 295 7.00 20.58 32.03
CA ALA A 295 6.88 19.57 33.08
C ALA A 295 5.55 18.84 32.90
N LEU A 296 5.62 17.51 32.71
CA LEU A 296 4.41 16.69 32.67
C LEU A 296 3.67 16.87 34.00
N PRO A 297 2.35 17.10 33.97
CA PRO A 297 1.57 17.19 35.20
C PRO A 297 1.79 15.89 35.99
N ARG A 298 2.26 16.03 37.23
CA ARG A 298 2.42 14.88 38.14
C ARG A 298 1.04 14.29 38.36
N VAL A 299 0.86 13.03 37.99
CA VAL A 299 -0.35 12.28 38.33
C VAL A 299 -0.35 12.14 39.87
N PRO A 300 -1.42 12.55 40.57
CA PRO A 300 -1.53 12.33 42.00
C PRO A 300 -1.45 10.83 42.29
N SER A 301 -0.57 10.46 43.24
CA SER A 301 -0.45 9.11 43.80
C SER A 301 -1.68 8.72 44.60
#